data_AF-A0A261KVI8-F1
#
_entry.id   AF-A0A261KVI8-F1
#
_cell.length_a   1.000
_cell.length_b   1.000
_cell.length_c   1.000
_cell.angle_alpha   90.00
_cell.angle_beta   90.00
_cell.angle_gamma   90.00
#
_symmetry.space_group_name_H-M   'P 1'
#
loop_
_entity.id
_entity.type
_entity.pdbx_description
1 polymer ?
#
loop_
_entity_poly.entity_id
_entity_poly.type
_entity_poly.pdbx_seq_one_letter_code
_entity_poly.pdbx_strand_id
1 'polypeptide(L)'
;MLPQEQLEQFRQRIVAQLDSLNLTPEEKTQWEEIRAQTKAQIQNILTPEQQEQFQILTSQSQGKLEAIKQLNLSEKQKTQMRAIIQSSRQQMANILTEEQLEQFRLKVFAQLENLGIGNW
;
A
#
# COMPACT_ATOMS: atom_id res chain seq x y z
N MET A 1 -11.03 17.61 5.92
CA MET A 1 -9.86 16.71 6.01
C MET A 1 -10.27 15.56 6.91
N LEU A 2 -10.17 14.31 6.44
CA LEU A 2 -10.60 13.16 7.25
C LEU A 2 -9.71 13.01 8.50
N PRO A 3 -10.28 12.70 9.67
CA PRO A 3 -9.51 12.33 10.85
C PRO A 3 -8.57 11.15 10.54
N GLN A 4 -7.38 11.11 11.16
CA GLN A 4 -6.40 10.06 10.89
C GLN A 4 -6.95 8.65 11.13
N GLU A 5 -7.82 8.48 12.12
CA GLU A 5 -8.48 7.21 12.40
C GLU A 5 -9.37 6.75 11.24
N GLN A 6 -10.18 7.65 10.68
CA GLN A 6 -11.04 7.33 9.53
C GLN A 6 -10.22 7.04 8.27
N LEU A 7 -9.11 7.74 8.07
CA LEU A 7 -8.17 7.45 6.97
C LEU A 7 -7.52 6.07 7.11
N GLU A 8 -7.17 5.68 8.34
CA GLU A 8 -6.59 4.36 8.59
C GLU A 8 -7.64 3.27 8.40
N GLN A 9 -8.85 3.44 8.93
CA GLN A 9 -9.96 2.50 8.68
C GLN A 9 -10.27 2.36 7.19
N PHE A 10 -10.31 3.48 6.45
CA PHE A 10 -10.47 3.47 5.00
C PHE A 10 -9.34 2.66 4.34
N ARG A 11 -8.07 2.94 4.67
CA ARG A 11 -6.92 2.21 4.14
C ARG A 11 -6.99 0.72 4.40
N GLN A 12 -7.29 0.31 5.63
CA GLN A 12 -7.39 -1.10 6.02
C GLN A 12 -8.49 -1.81 5.20
N ARG A 13 -9.64 -1.16 5.01
CA ARG A 13 -10.72 -1.73 4.20
C ARG A 13 -10.39 -1.78 2.71
N ILE A 14 -9.70 -0.78 2.17
CA ILE A 14 -9.24 -0.82 0.77
C ILE A 14 -8.26 -1.98 0.56
N VAL A 15 -7.36 -2.24 1.51
CA VAL A 15 -6.45 -3.40 1.44
C VAL A 15 -7.24 -4.71 1.44
N ALA A 16 -8.19 -4.87 2.36
CA ALA A 16 -9.04 -6.07 2.41
C ALA A 16 -9.87 -6.25 1.12
N GLN A 17 -10.34 -5.16 0.52
CA GLN A 17 -11.06 -5.19 -0.75
C GLN A 17 -10.17 -5.66 -1.91
N LEU A 18 -8.90 -5.25 -1.96
CA LEU A 18 -7.94 -5.74 -2.94
C LEU A 18 -7.66 -7.24 -2.76
N ASP A 19 -7.48 -7.71 -1.53
CA ASP A 19 -7.27 -9.13 -1.24
C ASP A 19 -8.52 -9.99 -1.53
N SER A 20 -9.71 -9.37 -1.54
CA SER A 20 -10.98 -10.02 -1.92
C SER A 20 -11.22 -10.10 -3.43
N LEU A 21 -10.33 -9.53 -4.25
CA LEU A 21 -10.35 -9.79 -5.69
C LEU A 21 -9.90 -11.23 -5.87
N ASN A 22 -10.69 -12.04 -6.56
CA ASN A 22 -10.38 -13.45 -6.82
C ASN A 22 -9.23 -13.56 -7.84
N LEU A 23 -8.03 -13.14 -7.43
CA LEU A 23 -6.86 -13.11 -8.29
C LEU A 23 -6.44 -14.52 -8.69
N THR A 24 -6.08 -14.69 -9.96
CA THR A 24 -5.52 -15.94 -10.46
C THR A 24 -4.14 -16.19 -9.84
N PRO A 25 -3.65 -17.45 -9.84
CA PRO A 25 -2.29 -17.76 -9.41
C PRO A 25 -1.22 -16.93 -10.13
N GLU A 26 -1.40 -16.68 -11.42
CA GLU A 26 -0.49 -15.87 -12.24
C GLU A 26 -0.52 -14.40 -11.81
N GLU A 27 -1.70 -13.81 -11.62
CA GLU A 27 -1.86 -12.43 -11.13
C GLU A 27 -1.21 -12.26 -9.75
N LYS A 28 -1.41 -13.22 -8.84
CA LYS A 28 -0.78 -13.23 -7.51
C LYS A 28 0.74 -13.26 -7.60
N THR A 29 1.29 -14.08 -8.49
CA THR A 29 2.74 -14.19 -8.70
C THR A 29 3.31 -12.86 -9.17
N GLN A 30 2.67 -12.22 -10.16
CA GLN A 30 3.10 -10.90 -10.65
C GLN A 30 3.00 -9.82 -9.57
N TRP A 31 1.98 -9.87 -8.71
CA TRP A 31 1.87 -8.97 -7.56
C TRP A 31 3.00 -9.17 -6.56
N GLU A 32 3.38 -10.42 -6.26
CA GLU A 32 4.50 -10.72 -5.37
C GLU A 32 5.82 -10.20 -5.93
N GLU A 33 6.06 -10.35 -7.23
CA GLU A 33 7.23 -9.79 -7.92
C GLU A 33 7.27 -8.26 -7.79
N ILE A 34 6.17 -7.57 -8.09
CA ILE A 34 6.09 -6.10 -7.95
C ILE A 34 6.32 -5.69 -6.50
N ARG A 35 5.74 -6.40 -5.53
CA ARG A 35 5.95 -6.14 -4.09
C ARG A 35 7.41 -6.34 -3.69
N ALA A 36 8.07 -7.36 -4.21
CA ALA A 36 9.49 -7.62 -3.95
C ALA A 36 10.39 -6.53 -4.55
N GLN A 37 10.16 -6.14 -5.80
CA GLN A 37 10.87 -5.05 -6.47
C GLN A 37 10.66 -3.71 -5.74
N THR A 38 9.42 -3.42 -5.37
CA THR A 38 9.04 -2.22 -4.61
C THR A 38 9.78 -2.17 -3.27
N LYS A 39 9.84 -3.29 -2.56
CA LYS A 39 10.59 -3.41 -1.30
C LYS A 39 12.08 -3.12 -1.50
N ALA A 40 12.70 -3.68 -2.54
CA ALA A 40 14.10 -3.43 -2.85
C ALA A 40 14.36 -1.95 -3.17
N GLN A 41 13.51 -1.31 -3.97
CA GLN A 41 13.62 0.12 -4.29
C GLN A 41 13.49 1.00 -3.03
N ILE A 42 12.57 0.67 -2.13
CA ILE A 42 12.41 1.37 -0.85
C ILE A 42 13.67 1.20 0.02
N GLN A 43 14.20 -0.02 0.12
CA GLN A 43 15.42 -0.28 0.90
C GLN A 43 16.61 0.53 0.37
N ASN A 44 16.73 0.71 -0.94
CA ASN A 44 17.79 1.52 -1.56
C ASN A 44 17.71 3.02 -1.25
N ILE A 45 16.57 3.51 -0.75
CA ILE A 45 16.41 4.91 -0.33
C ILE A 45 16.88 5.12 1.12
N LEU A 46 16.87 4.06 1.92
CA LEU A 46 17.26 4.11 3.32
C LEU A 46 18.78 4.18 3.47
N THR A 47 19.26 4.88 4.50
CA THR A 47 20.67 4.81 4.89
C THR A 47 20.99 3.43 5.50
N PRO A 48 22.27 3.01 5.58
CA PRO A 48 22.65 1.75 6.22
C PRO A 48 22.08 1.62 7.64
N GLU A 49 22.12 2.68 8.44
CA GLU A 49 21.60 2.70 9.81
C GLU A 49 20.07 2.56 9.84
N GLN A 50 19.37 3.20 8.90
CA GLN A 50 17.91 3.06 8.77
C GLN A 50 17.52 1.65 8.28
N GLN A 51 18.35 0.99 7.46
CA GLN A 51 18.11 -0.39 7.03
C GLN A 51 18.22 -1.36 8.21
N GLU A 52 19.23 -1.20 9.06
CA GLU A 52 19.40 -2.01 10.27
C GLU A 52 18.22 -1.80 11.23
N GLN A 53 17.86 -0.54 11.51
CA GLN A 53 16.67 -0.22 12.31
C GLN A 53 15.41 -0.82 11.70
N PHE A 54 15.25 -0.74 10.38
CA PHE A 54 14.09 -1.31 9.70
C PHE A 54 13.99 -2.83 9.88
N GLN A 55 15.11 -3.55 9.82
CA GLN A 55 15.13 -4.99 10.06
C GLN A 55 14.70 -5.32 11.49
N ILE A 56 15.29 -4.63 12.49
CA ILE A 56 14.96 -4.81 13.90
C ILE A 56 13.48 -4.53 14.15
N LEU A 57 12.99 -3.38 13.67
CA LEU A 57 11.60 -2.97 13.82
C LEU A 57 10.65 -3.93 13.12
N THR A 58 11.00 -4.47 11.95
CA THR A 58 10.16 -5.45 11.26
C THR A 58 10.11 -6.79 12.00
N SER A 59 11.18 -7.18 12.68
CA SER A 59 11.19 -8.37 13.54
C SER A 59 10.40 -8.21 14.84
N GLN A 60 10.22 -6.98 15.32
CA GLN A 60 9.56 -6.67 16.60
C GLN A 60 8.13 -6.12 16.46
N SER A 61 7.77 -5.57 15.29
CA SER A 61 6.51 -4.86 15.06
C SER A 61 5.39 -5.76 14.50
N GLN A 62 4.14 -5.38 14.77
CA GLN A 62 2.92 -5.95 14.18
C GLN A 62 2.74 -5.64 12.68
N GLY A 63 3.65 -4.91 12.03
CA GLY A 63 3.60 -4.71 10.58
C GLY A 63 4.69 -3.81 10.00
N LYS A 64 5.04 -4.07 8.73
CA LYS A 64 6.06 -3.32 7.96
C LYS A 64 5.78 -1.82 7.88
N LEU A 65 4.51 -1.44 7.84
CA LEU A 65 4.10 -0.05 7.71
C LEU A 65 4.38 0.75 8.99
N GLU A 66 4.23 0.11 10.15
CA GLU A 66 4.53 0.72 11.44
C GLU A 66 6.04 0.83 11.66
N ALA A 67 6.82 -0.17 11.21
CA ALA A 67 8.28 -0.09 11.19
C ALA A 67 8.77 1.11 10.36
N ILE A 68 8.18 1.37 9.19
CA ILE A 68 8.53 2.55 8.36
C ILE A 68 8.20 3.87 9.08
N LYS A 69 7.07 3.97 9.79
CA LYS A 69 6.69 5.20 10.51
C LYS A 69 7.66 5.54 11.65
N GLN A 70 8.27 4.52 12.25
CA GLN A 70 9.23 4.67 13.33
C GLN A 70 10.64 5.03 12.83
N LEU A 71 10.90 4.92 11.52
CA LEU A 71 12.15 5.41 10.94
C LEU A 71 12.13 6.94 10.86
N ASN A 72 13.26 7.56 11.23
CA ASN A 72 13.49 8.99 11.06
C ASN A 72 13.78 9.32 9.57
N LEU A 73 12.77 9.16 8.71
CA LEU A 73 12.88 9.44 7.28
C LEU A 73 12.93 10.95 7.01
N SER A 74 13.86 11.38 6.16
CA SER A 74 13.86 12.74 5.63
C SER A 74 12.70 12.99 4.66
N GLU A 75 12.34 14.26 4.44
CA GLU A 75 11.27 14.61 3.50
C GLU A 75 11.58 14.17 2.05
N LYS A 76 12.86 14.18 1.66
CA LYS A 76 13.29 13.64 0.37
C LYS A 76 13.01 12.14 0.26
N GLN A 77 13.39 11.37 1.28
CA GLN A 77 13.13 9.92 1.33
C GLN A 77 11.63 9.62 1.31
N LYS A 78 10.83 10.34 2.11
CA LYS A 78 9.36 10.21 2.10
C LYS A 78 8.77 10.46 0.72
N THR A 79 9.26 11.49 0.02
CA THR A 79 8.80 11.84 -1.32
C THR A 79 9.14 10.74 -2.34
N GLN A 80 10.37 10.23 -2.31
CA GLN A 80 10.79 9.13 -3.19
C GLN A 80 10.00 7.85 -2.90
N MET A 81 9.77 7.52 -1.63
CA MET A 81 8.95 6.36 -1.24
C MET A 81 7.51 6.49 -1.74
N ARG A 82 6.88 7.67 -1.61
CA ARG A 82 5.52 7.89 -2.15
C ARG A 82 5.46 7.66 -3.65
N ALA A 83 6.45 8.15 -4.41
CA ALA A 83 6.51 7.97 -5.86
C ALA A 83 6.64 6.49 -6.25
N ILE A 84 7.52 5.74 -5.57
CA ILE A 84 7.67 4.28 -5.78
C ILE A 84 6.37 3.54 -5.47
N ILE A 85 5.75 3.82 -4.32
CA ILE A 85 4.49 3.18 -3.92
C ILE A 85 3.38 3.49 -4.91
N GLN A 86 3.30 4.72 -5.41
CA GLN A 86 2.32 5.11 -6.43
C GLN A 86 2.55 4.35 -7.73
N SER A 87 3.79 4.27 -8.22
CA SER A 87 4.13 3.52 -9.42
C SER A 87 3.81 2.02 -9.28
N SER A 88 4.18 1.43 -8.14
CA SER A 88 3.87 0.03 -7.80
C SER A 88 2.36 -0.25 -7.83
N ARG A 89 1.55 0.66 -7.28
CA ARG A 89 0.08 0.55 -7.32
C ARG A 89 -0.46 0.59 -8.75
N GLN A 90 0.09 1.43 -9.62
CA GLN A 90 -0.31 1.48 -11.02
C GLN A 90 0.05 0.19 -11.74
N GLN A 91 1.24 -0.37 -11.49
CA GLN A 91 1.65 -1.66 -12.06
C GLN A 91 0.73 -2.79 -11.59
N MET A 92 0.41 -2.86 -10.30
CA MET A 92 -0.54 -3.87 -9.78
C MET A 92 -1.95 -3.70 -10.35
N ALA A 93 -2.42 -2.46 -10.54
CA ALA A 93 -3.73 -2.19 -11.13
C ALA A 93 -3.80 -2.65 -12.60
N ASN A 94 -2.70 -2.59 -13.34
CA ASN A 94 -2.64 -3.05 -14.74
C ASN A 94 -2.65 -4.58 -14.88
N ILE A 95 -2.44 -5.32 -13.79
CA ILE A 95 -2.54 -6.79 -13.77
C ILE A 95 -4.00 -7.22 -13.65
N LEU A 96 -4.83 -6.40 -13.02
CA LEU A 96 -6.25 -6.71 -12.84
C LEU A 96 -6.98 -6.69 -14.18
N THR A 97 -7.93 -7.60 -14.34
CA THR A 97 -8.88 -7.55 -15.46
C THR A 97 -9.80 -6.32 -15.34
N GLU A 98 -10.41 -5.91 -16.46
CA GLU A 98 -11.37 -4.79 -16.44
C GLU A 98 -12.52 -5.04 -15.45
N GLU A 99 -13.03 -6.27 -15.40
CA GLU A 99 -14.09 -6.68 -14.46
C GLU A 99 -13.63 -6.60 -13.00
N GLN A 100 -12.44 -7.11 -12.68
CA GLN A 100 -11.87 -7.01 -11.32
C GLN A 100 -11.65 -5.55 -10.90
N LEU A 101 -11.22 -4.70 -11.84
CA LEU A 101 -11.02 -3.28 -11.61
C LEU A 101 -12.34 -2.54 -11.36
N GLU A 102 -13.39 -2.87 -12.11
CA GLU A 102 -14.74 -2.32 -11.90
C GLU A 102 -15.30 -2.75 -10.54
N GLN A 103 -15.20 -4.03 -10.20
CA GLN A 103 -15.58 -4.56 -8.88
C GLN A 103 -14.86 -3.82 -7.75
N PHE A 104 -13.55 -3.57 -7.90
CA PHE A 104 -12.79 -2.80 -6.94
C PHE A 104 -13.31 -1.36 -6.81
N ARG A 105 -13.57 -0.66 -7.92
CA ARG A 105 -14.10 0.71 -7.90
C ARG A 105 -15.47 0.79 -7.22
N LEU A 106 -16.37 -0.15 -7.51
CA LEU A 106 -17.69 -0.21 -6.86
C LEU A 106 -17.57 -0.41 -5.35
N LYS A 107 -16.68 -1.33 -4.92
CA LYS A 107 -16.39 -1.58 -3.51
C LYS A 107 -15.79 -0.35 -2.81
N VAL A 108 -14.88 0.37 -3.48
CA VAL A 108 -14.30 1.64 -2.98
C VAL A 108 -15.37 2.72 -2.87
N PHE A 109 -16.21 2.86 -3.89
CA PHE A 109 -17.30 3.85 -3.92
C PHE A 109 -18.29 3.62 -2.78
N ALA A 110 -18.79 2.40 -2.62
CA ALA A 110 -19.67 2.02 -1.51
C ALA A 110 -19.00 2.28 -0.15
N GLN A 111 -17.68 2.09 -0.05
CA GLN A 111 -16.94 2.39 1.17
C GLN A 111 -16.83 3.90 1.46
N LEU A 112 -16.69 4.74 0.43
CA LEU A 112 -16.69 6.19 0.56
C LEU A 112 -18.08 6.73 0.94
N GLU A 113 -19.13 6.15 0.38
CA GLU A 113 -20.52 6.44 0.75
C GLU A 113 -20.78 6.10 2.22
N ASN A 114 -20.36 4.91 2.68
CA ASN A 114 -20.45 4.50 4.08
C ASN A 114 -19.71 5.41 5.06
N LEU A 115 -18.70 6.15 4.60
CA LEU A 115 -17.97 7.12 5.41
C LEU A 115 -18.61 8.52 5.36
N GLY A 116 -19.76 8.69 4.69
CA GLY A 116 -20.44 9.96 4.53
C GLY A 116 -19.72 10.93 3.57
N ILE A 117 -18.82 10.42 2.73
CA ILE A 117 -18.01 11.19 1.78
C ILE A 117 -18.67 11.18 0.37
N GLY A 118 -19.75 10.42 0.19
CA GLY A 118 -20.39 10.13 -1.10
C GLY A 118 -21.34 11.19 -1.66
N ASN A 119 -21.43 12.40 -1.09
CA ASN A 119 -22.18 13.49 -1.73
C ASN A 119 -21.29 14.24 -2.73
N TRP A 120 -21.37 13.85 -4.00
CA TRP A 120 -20.89 14.60 -5.17
C TRP A 120 -21.96 14.64 -6.24
#